data_AF-A0A1Y3T458-F1
#
_entry.id   AF-A0A1Y3T458-F1
#
_cell.length_a   1.000
_cell.length_b   1.000
_cell.length_c   1.000
_cell.angle_alpha   90.00
_cell.angle_beta   90.00
_cell.angle_gamma   90.00
#
_symmetry.space_group_name_H-M   'P 1'
#
loop_
_entity.id
_entity.type
_entity.pdbx_description
1 polymer ?
#
loop_
_entity_poly.entity_id
_entity_poly.type
_entity_poly.pdbx_seq_one_letter_code
_entity_poly.pdbx_strand_id
1 'polypeptide(L)'
;MQDTLDKTPLPEDTLASLAKPEIITGLSESNQKAIIDSIANSKDKDGGWMGKFFGNKKENAAMNIAFTVCILLSLVGIICMVLGHDYWNVILPAITSAVGYMFGVGAKK
;
A
#
# COMPACT_ATOMS: atom_id res chain seq x y z
N MET A 1 7.49 29.08 -34.62
CA MET A 1 6.58 27.95 -34.86
C MET A 1 6.10 27.50 -33.49
N GLN A 2 4.85 27.79 -33.15
CA GLN A 2 4.28 27.50 -31.82
C GLN A 2 3.77 26.05 -31.84
N ASP A 3 4.48 25.19 -31.13
CA ASP A 3 4.10 23.80 -30.89
C ASP A 3 2.84 23.79 -30.01
N THR A 4 1.68 23.77 -30.66
CA THR A 4 0.38 23.81 -30.00
C THR A 4 -0.02 22.36 -29.77
N LEU A 5 0.59 21.70 -28.77
CA LEU A 5 0.07 20.41 -28.30
C LEU A 5 -1.33 20.66 -27.76
N ASP A 6 -2.31 20.22 -28.54
CA ASP A 6 -3.74 20.24 -28.21
C ASP A 6 -3.96 19.55 -26.86
N LYS A 7 -4.43 20.30 -25.87
CA LYS A 7 -4.63 19.84 -24.49
C LYS A 7 -6.00 19.18 -24.30
N THR A 8 -6.61 18.66 -25.35
CA THR A 8 -7.86 17.94 -25.23
C THR A 8 -7.56 16.58 -24.59
N PRO A 9 -8.18 16.23 -23.45
CA PRO A 9 -7.97 14.93 -22.84
C PRO A 9 -8.41 13.86 -23.86
N LEU A 10 -7.46 13.04 -24.28
CA LEU A 10 -7.74 11.91 -25.17
C LEU A 10 -8.75 10.99 -24.48
N PRO A 11 -9.81 10.56 -25.17
CA PRO A 11 -10.81 9.68 -24.59
C PRO A 11 -10.14 8.39 -24.07
N GLU A 12 -10.52 7.95 -22.87
CA GLU A 12 -9.97 6.79 -22.15
C GLU A 12 -9.91 5.53 -23.01
N ASP A 13 -10.90 5.37 -23.89
CA ASP A 13 -11.04 4.29 -24.87
C ASP A 13 -9.88 4.27 -25.88
N THR A 14 -9.36 5.44 -26.25
CA THR A 14 -8.18 5.58 -27.12
C THR A 14 -6.91 5.20 -26.37
N LEU A 15 -6.78 5.60 -25.10
CA LEU A 15 -5.65 5.21 -24.24
C LEU A 15 -5.63 3.70 -24.00
N ALA A 16 -6.79 3.10 -23.75
CA ALA A 16 -6.95 1.65 -23.60
C ALA A 16 -6.59 0.90 -24.89
N SER A 17 -6.90 1.46 -26.07
CA SER A 17 -6.54 0.85 -27.35
C SER A 17 -5.05 0.99 -27.68
N LEU A 18 -4.37 2.03 -27.20
CA LEU A 18 -2.91 2.19 -27.33
C LEU A 18 -2.12 1.30 -26.36
N ALA A 19 -2.71 0.93 -25.22
CA ALA A 19 -2.13 0.02 -24.25
C ALA A 19 -2.26 -1.47 -24.64
N LYS A 20 -2.84 -1.78 -25.82
CA LYS A 20 -2.98 -3.16 -26.30
C LYS A 20 -1.60 -3.77 -26.56
N PRO A 21 -1.40 -5.05 -26.18
CA PRO A 21 -0.10 -5.72 -26.33
C PRO A 21 0.35 -5.76 -27.78
N GLU A 22 -0.58 -5.88 -28.73
CA GLU A 22 -0.33 -5.89 -30.18
C GLU A 22 0.37 -4.62 -30.70
N ILE A 23 -0.04 -3.45 -30.19
CA ILE A 23 0.56 -2.15 -30.54
C ILE A 23 1.93 -2.02 -29.88
N ILE A 24 2.05 -2.41 -28.62
CA ILE A 24 3.30 -2.39 -27.83
C ILE A 24 4.36 -3.34 -28.41
N THR A 25 3.96 -4.48 -28.97
CA THR A 25 4.86 -5.43 -29.66
C THR A 25 5.22 -4.99 -31.08
N GLY A 26 4.47 -4.05 -31.66
CA GLY A 26 4.77 -3.44 -32.97
C GLY A 26 5.72 -2.24 -32.89
N LEU A 27 6.06 -1.79 -31.68
CA LEU A 27 7.02 -0.70 -31.42
C LEU A 27 8.46 -1.24 -31.41
N SER A 28 9.43 -0.36 -31.65
CA SER A 28 10.85 -0.72 -31.56
C SER A 28 11.20 -1.22 -30.15
N GLU A 29 12.16 -2.15 -30.06
CA GLU A 29 12.60 -2.75 -28.78
C GLU A 29 12.99 -1.69 -27.74
N SER A 30 13.52 -0.54 -28.17
CA SER A 30 13.85 0.61 -27.30
C SER A 30 12.63 1.22 -26.61
N ASN A 31 11.53 1.37 -27.34
CA ASN A 31 10.31 2.02 -26.85
C ASN A 31 9.48 1.04 -26.03
N GLN A 32 9.45 -0.23 -26.45
CA GLN A 32 8.85 -1.31 -25.66
C GLN A 32 9.54 -1.44 -24.30
N LYS A 33 10.88 -1.41 -24.26
CA LYS A 33 11.63 -1.44 -23.02
C LYS A 33 11.33 -0.23 -22.13
N ALA A 34 11.24 0.98 -22.69
CA ALA A 34 10.90 2.18 -21.93
C ALA A 34 9.48 2.14 -21.32
N ILE A 35 8.51 1.57 -22.06
CA ILE A 35 7.13 1.39 -21.57
C ILE A 35 7.09 0.33 -20.46
N ILE A 36 7.73 -0.82 -20.66
CA ILE A 36 7.82 -1.89 -19.66
C ILE A 36 8.54 -1.38 -18.40
N ASP A 37 9.65 -0.68 -18.55
CA ASP A 37 10.40 -0.09 -17.43
C ASP A 37 9.53 0.93 -16.68
N SER A 38 8.74 1.76 -17.37
CA SER A 38 7.84 2.73 -16.73
C SER A 38 6.69 2.06 -15.96
N ILE A 39 6.10 1.00 -16.52
CA ILE A 39 5.05 0.21 -15.85
C ILE A 39 5.62 -0.55 -14.65
N ALA A 40 6.79 -1.17 -14.81
CA ALA A 40 7.48 -1.86 -13.71
C ALA A 40 7.83 -0.88 -12.57
N ASN A 41 8.36 0.31 -12.90
CA ASN A 41 8.70 1.33 -11.91
C ASN A 41 7.47 1.92 -11.20
N SER A 42 6.33 2.01 -11.89
CA SER A 42 5.08 2.51 -11.27
C SER A 42 4.58 1.57 -10.16
N LYS A 43 4.76 0.26 -10.32
CA LYS A 43 4.34 -0.76 -9.35
C LYS A 43 5.14 -0.75 -8.05
N ASP A 44 6.41 -0.31 -8.11
CA ASP A 44 7.28 -0.14 -6.95
C ASP A 44 6.99 1.16 -6.16
N LYS A 45 6.23 2.10 -6.73
CA LYS A 45 5.91 3.39 -6.09
C LYS A 45 4.59 3.37 -5.33
N ASP A 46 3.78 2.34 -5.47
CA ASP A 46 2.56 2.21 -4.68
C ASP A 46 2.92 1.87 -3.22
N GLY A 47 2.82 2.88 -2.36
CA GLY A 47 2.92 2.76 -0.90
C GLY A 47 4.15 3.38 -0.23
N GLY A 48 5.24 3.66 -0.97
CA GLY A 48 6.46 4.25 -0.39
C GLY A 48 7.03 3.44 0.80
N TRP A 49 7.72 4.10 1.74
CA TRP A 49 8.27 3.42 2.92
C TRP A 49 7.18 2.77 3.79
N MET A 50 6.03 3.43 3.93
CA MET A 50 4.93 2.95 4.76
C MET A 50 4.27 1.71 4.16
N GLY A 51 4.06 1.64 2.85
CA GLY A 51 3.55 0.47 2.15
C GLY A 51 4.56 -0.67 2.05
N LYS A 52 5.86 -0.38 2.14
CA LYS A 52 6.92 -1.40 2.25
C LYS A 52 6.94 -2.05 3.64
N PHE A 53 6.60 -1.30 4.70
CA PHE A 53 6.59 -1.82 6.08
C PHE A 53 5.24 -2.41 6.48
N PHE A 54 4.14 -1.75 6.15
CA PHE A 54 2.77 -2.17 6.49
C PHE A 54 2.10 -2.99 5.38
N GLY A 55 2.66 -3.04 4.18
CA GLY A 55 2.05 -3.71 3.03
C GLY A 55 1.18 -2.77 2.23
N ASN A 56 1.27 -2.86 0.91
CA ASN A 56 0.55 -1.99 -0.03
C ASN A 56 -0.83 -2.53 -0.44
N LYS A 57 -1.16 -3.78 -0.07
CA LYS A 57 -2.51 -4.31 -0.26
C LYS A 57 -3.41 -3.80 0.87
N LYS A 58 -4.45 -3.05 0.53
CA LYS A 58 -5.41 -2.43 1.48
C LYS A 58 -5.95 -3.41 2.54
N GLU A 59 -6.16 -4.67 2.15
CA GLU A 59 -6.62 -5.76 3.03
C GLU A 59 -5.57 -6.17 4.08
N ASN A 60 -4.29 -6.22 3.70
CA ASN A 60 -3.20 -6.56 4.62
C ASN A 60 -2.65 -5.35 5.39
N ALA A 61 -2.78 -4.14 4.83
CA ALA A 61 -2.29 -2.91 5.44
C ALA A 61 -2.92 -2.67 6.80
N ALA A 62 -4.25 -2.80 6.89
CA ALA A 62 -4.97 -2.60 8.15
C ALA A 62 -4.59 -3.64 9.22
N MET A 63 -4.36 -4.90 8.82
CA MET A 63 -3.94 -5.97 9.73
C MET A 63 -2.52 -5.74 10.24
N ASN A 64 -1.59 -5.35 9.37
CA ASN A 64 -0.21 -5.02 9.76
C ASN A 64 -0.12 -3.79 10.66
N ILE A 65 -0.96 -2.77 10.44
CA ILE A 65 -1.03 -1.59 11.31
C ILE A 65 -1.53 -2.01 12.70
N ALA A 66 -2.62 -2.77 12.78
CA ALA A 66 -3.14 -3.27 14.06
C ALA A 66 -2.10 -4.11 14.83
N PHE A 67 -1.38 -4.98 14.12
CA PHE A 67 -0.31 -5.79 14.72
C PHE A 67 0.84 -4.94 15.25
N THR A 68 1.24 -3.90 14.51
CA THR A 68 2.30 -2.98 14.92
C THR A 68 1.90 -2.18 16.17
N VAL A 69 0.64 -1.75 16.25
CA VAL A 69 0.08 -1.08 17.43
C VAL A 69 0.12 -2.00 18.65
N CYS A 70 -0.22 -3.29 18.50
CA CYS A 70 -0.09 -4.26 19.59
C CYS A 70 1.35 -4.42 20.10
N ILE A 71 2.34 -4.47 19.19
CA ILE A 71 3.75 -4.56 19.57
C ILE A 71 4.20 -3.30 20.32
N LEU A 72 3.86 -2.11 19.81
CA LEU A 72 4.22 -0.84 20.45
C LEU A 72 3.63 -0.73 21.86
N LEU A 73 2.35 -1.05 22.03
CA LEU A 73 1.68 -1.05 23.33
C LEU A 73 2.32 -2.06 24.29
N SER A 74 2.68 -3.24 23.80
CA SER A 74 3.35 -4.26 24.61
C SER A 74 4.74 -3.80 25.08
N LEU A 75 5.52 -3.15 24.21
CA LEU A 75 6.82 -2.58 24.57
C LEU A 75 6.69 -1.48 25.63
N VAL A 76 5.72 -0.58 25.48
CA VAL A 76 5.44 0.46 26.49
C VAL A 76 5.04 -0.16 27.83
N GLY A 77 4.20 -1.20 27.82
CA GLY A 77 3.82 -1.93 29.03
C GLY A 77 5.00 -2.58 29.74
N ILE A 78 5.91 -3.21 28.99
CA ILE A 78 7.13 -3.80 29.52
C ILE A 78 8.04 -2.73 30.13
N ILE A 79 8.25 -1.60 29.44
CA ILE A 79 9.08 -0.50 29.95
C ILE A 79 8.48 0.08 31.24
N CYS A 80 7.18 0.33 31.27
CA CYS A 80 6.51 0.83 32.47
C CYS A 80 6.58 -0.15 33.63
N MET A 81 6.45 -1.45 33.37
CA MET A 81 6.59 -2.50 34.38
C MET A 81 7.99 -2.50 35.00
N VAL A 82 9.05 -2.31 34.19
CA VAL A 82 10.43 -2.17 34.68
C VAL A 82 10.61 -0.91 35.52
N LEU A 83 9.87 0.16 35.22
CA LEU A 83 9.84 1.41 35.99
C LEU A 83 8.91 1.35 37.22
N GLY A 84 8.25 0.21 37.48
CA GLY A 84 7.38 0.03 38.64
C GLY A 84 5.95 0.57 38.47
N HIS A 85 5.54 0.93 37.26
CA HIS A 85 4.18 1.38 36.95
C HIS A 85 3.39 0.28 36.22
N ASP A 86 2.20 -0.04 36.71
CA ASP A 86 1.30 -1.01 36.08
C ASP A 86 0.25 -0.32 35.19
N TYR A 87 0.46 -0.41 33.88
CA TYR A 87 -0.50 0.06 32.86
C TYR A 87 -1.17 -1.08 32.10
N TRP A 88 -1.00 -2.33 32.55
CA TRP A 88 -1.60 -3.49 31.87
C TRP A 88 -3.13 -3.42 31.83
N ASN A 89 -3.75 -2.75 32.80
CA ASN A 89 -5.20 -2.48 32.82
C ASN A 89 -5.70 -1.64 31.63
N VAL A 90 -4.83 -0.84 31.00
CA VAL A 90 -5.17 -0.03 29.81
C VAL A 90 -4.68 -0.71 28.54
N ILE A 91 -3.51 -1.35 28.62
CA ILE A 91 -2.86 -2.00 27.49
C ILE A 91 -3.61 -3.26 27.05
N LEU A 92 -4.09 -4.09 27.99
CA LEU A 92 -4.82 -5.32 27.67
C LEU A 92 -6.12 -5.04 26.88
N PRO A 93 -7.03 -4.15 27.30
CA PRO A 93 -8.22 -3.81 26.49
C PRO A 93 -7.89 -3.27 25.10
N ALA A 94 -6.83 -2.47 24.98
CA ALA A 94 -6.39 -1.92 23.69
C ALA A 94 -5.87 -3.02 22.75
N ILE A 95 -5.04 -3.94 23.26
CA ILE A 95 -4.56 -5.12 22.51
C ILE A 95 -5.74 -6.03 22.16
N THR A 96 -6.63 -6.33 23.10
CA THR A 96 -7.83 -7.15 22.84
C THR A 96 -8.73 -6.54 21.77
N SER A 97 -8.87 -5.21 21.74
CA SER A 97 -9.65 -4.51 20.71
C SER A 97 -8.98 -4.61 19.34
N ALA A 98 -7.67 -4.41 19.26
CA ALA A 98 -6.91 -4.55 18.01
C ALA A 98 -6.91 -6.00 17.49
N VAL A 99 -6.78 -6.98 18.40
CA VAL A 99 -6.87 -8.40 18.09
C VAL A 99 -8.29 -8.79 17.66
N GLY A 100 -9.32 -8.28 18.34
CA GLY A 100 -10.72 -8.46 17.96
C GLY A 100 -11.01 -7.88 16.57
N TYR A 101 -10.41 -6.74 16.23
CA TYR A 101 -10.45 -6.18 14.88
C TYR A 101 -9.76 -7.10 13.87
N MET A 102 -8.54 -7.56 14.14
CA MET A 102 -7.79 -8.46 13.26
C MET A 102 -8.54 -9.77 12.96
N PHE A 103 -9.19 -10.38 13.96
CA PHE A 103 -9.95 -11.61 13.78
C PHE A 103 -11.38 -11.37 13.26
N GLY A 104 -12.00 -10.24 13.57
CA GLY A 104 -13.37 -9.90 13.16
C GLY A 104 -13.48 -9.43 11.70
N VAL A 105 -12.41 -8.85 11.14
CA VAL A 105 -12.38 -8.38 9.74
C VAL A 105 -12.57 -9.53 8.73
N GLY A 106 -12.25 -10.78 9.08
CA GLY A 106 -12.47 -11.96 8.23
C GLY A 106 -13.88 -12.58 8.29
N ALA A 107 -14.76 -12.10 9.19
CA ALA A 107 -16.07 -12.70 9.44
C ALA A 107 -17.19 -12.20 8.51
N LYS A 108 -16.92 -11.21 7.65
CA LYS A 108 -17.86 -10.76 6.62
C LYS A 108 -17.58 -11.52 5.32
N LYS A 109 -18.20 -12.70 5.18
CA LYS A 109 -18.50 -13.31 3.87
C LYS A 109 -19.99 -13.16 3.61
#